data_AF-A0A2N6ANU1-F1
#
_entry.id   AF-A0A2N6ANU1-F1
#
_cell.length_a   1.000
_cell.length_b   1.000
_cell.length_c   1.000
_cell.angle_alpha   90.00
_cell.angle_beta   90.00
_cell.angle_gamma   90.00
#
_symmetry.space_group_name_H-M   'P 1'
#
loop_
_entity.id
_entity.type
_entity.pdbx_description
1 polymer ?
#
loop_
_entity_poly.entity_id
_entity_poly.type
_entity_poly.pdbx_seq_one_letter_code
_entity_poly.pdbx_strand_id
1 'polypeptide(L)' 'MKKQLEDVNELQIQSEKASEALALGDLDNIHEVMIKTEEAKLALEMTVQIRNKVVEAYQEIMKMQI' A
#
# COMPACT_ATOMS: atom_id res chain seq x y z
N MET A 1 -27.85 -18.82 4.44
CA MET A 1 -26.93 -19.87 4.92
C MET A 1 -26.34 -20.72 3.81
N LYS A 2 -27.09 -21.55 3.06
CA LYS A 2 -26.52 -22.35 1.95
C LYS A 2 -25.80 -21.49 0.89
N LYS A 3 -26.43 -20.41 0.45
CA LYS A 3 -25.83 -19.43 -0.48
C LYS A 3 -24.52 -18.81 0.03
N GLN A 4 -24.47 -18.46 1.31
CA GLN A 4 -23.26 -17.88 1.92
C GLN A 4 -22.12 -18.91 2.03
N LEU A 5 -22.45 -20.19 2.18
CA LEU A 5 -21.47 -21.27 2.17
C LEU A 5 -20.95 -21.53 0.75
N GLU A 6 -21.81 -21.44 -0.26
CA GLU A 6 -21.43 -21.50 -1.68
C GLU A 6 -20.52 -20.31 -2.05
N ASP A 7 -20.87 -19.09 -1.62
CA ASP A 7 -20.07 -17.88 -1.85
C ASP A 7 -18.66 -18.03 -1.22
N VAL A 8 -18.56 -18.60 -0.01
CA VAL A 8 -17.28 -18.85 0.66
C VAL A 8 -16.46 -19.92 -0.06
N ASN A 9 -17.11 -20.98 -0.55
CA ASN A 9 -16.45 -22.03 -1.31
C ASN A 9 -15.91 -21.51 -2.66
N GLU A 10 -16.67 -20.65 -3.32
CA GLU A 10 -16.24 -20.02 -4.57
C GLU A 10 -15.04 -19.09 -4.34
N LEU A 11 -15.04 -18.33 -3.24
CA LEU A 11 -13.91 -17.49 -2.83
C LEU A 11 -12.65 -18.30 -2.51
N GLN A 12 -12.79 -19.48 -1.88
CA GLN A 12 -11.65 -20.37 -1.63
C GLN A 12 -11.03 -20.88 -2.93
N ILE A 13 -11.85 -21.33 -3.88
CA ILE A 13 -11.38 -21.80 -5.19
C ILE A 13 -10.67 -20.69 -5.98
N GLN A 14 -11.20 -19.45 -5.91
CA GLN A 14 -10.55 -18.30 -6.54
C GLN A 14 -9.22 -17.95 -5.86
N SER A 15 -9.15 -18.02 -4.54
CA SER A 15 -7.92 -17.76 -3.78
C SER A 15 -6.83 -18.79 -4.06
N GLU A 16 -7.20 -20.07 -4.24
CA GLU A 16 -6.26 -21.13 -4.61
C GLU A 16 -5.68 -20.89 -6.02
N LYS A 17 -6.53 -20.56 -6.99
CA LYS A 17 -6.09 -20.20 -8.35
C LYS A 17 -5.20 -18.96 -8.38
N ALA A 18 -5.53 -17.94 -7.60
CA ALA A 18 -4.72 -16.73 -7.50
C ALA A 18 -3.34 -17.01 -6.86
N SER A 19 -3.30 -17.89 -5.86
CA SER A 19 -2.05 -18.30 -5.20
C SER A 19 -1.18 -19.18 -6.11
N GLU A 20 -1.79 -20.03 -6.93
CA GLU A 20 -1.11 -20.83 -7.95
C GLU A 20 -0.53 -19.94 -9.06
N ALA A 21 -1.29 -18.95 -9.54
CA ALA A 21 -0.81 -17.95 -10.49
C ALA A 21 0.35 -17.10 -9.95
N LEU A 22 0.31 -16.76 -8.66
CA LEU A 22 1.41 -16.08 -7.97
C LEU A 22 2.67 -16.96 -7.89
N ALA A 23 2.50 -18.27 -7.65
CA ALA A 23 3.59 -19.25 -7.58
C ALA A 23 4.18 -19.61 -8.94
N LEU A 24 3.41 -19.51 -10.03
CA LEU A 24 3.82 -19.72 -11.41
C LEU A 24 4.72 -18.59 -11.95
N GLY A 25 4.90 -17.51 -11.18
CA GLY A 25 5.84 -16.43 -11.50
C GLY A 25 5.42 -15.68 -12.74
N ASP A 26 4.28 -14.99 -12.68
CA ASP A 26 3.80 -14.16 -13.78
C ASP A 26 4.78 -12.98 -14.03
N LEU A 27 5.67 -13.17 -15.00
CA LEU A 27 6.87 -12.36 -15.28
C LEU A 27 6.54 -10.92 -15.73
N ASP A 28 5.27 -10.59 -16.00
CA ASP A 28 4.81 -9.24 -16.36
C ASP A 28 4.80 -8.27 -15.16
N ASN A 29 4.80 -8.78 -13.92
CA ASN A 29 4.67 -7.95 -12.71
C ASN A 29 5.99 -7.35 -12.19
N ILE A 30 7.16 -7.77 -12.66
CA ILE A 30 8.44 -7.26 -12.11
C ILE A 30 8.59 -5.75 -12.38
N HIS A 31 8.19 -5.27 -13.56
CA HIS A 31 8.22 -3.85 -13.88
C HIS A 31 7.19 -3.06 -13.05
N GLU A 32 5.99 -3.62 -12.86
CA GLU A 32 4.95 -2.99 -12.06
C GLU A 32 5.33 -2.92 -10.57
N VAL A 33 5.92 -3.99 -10.01
CA VAL A 33 6.44 -4.02 -8.65
C VAL A 33 7.58 -3.02 -8.48
N MET A 34 8.48 -2.87 -9.46
CA MET A 34 9.54 -1.87 -9.44
C MET A 34 8.98 -0.44 -9.45
N ILE A 35 7.98 -0.16 -10.29
CA ILE A 35 7.30 1.14 -10.35
C ILE A 35 6.60 1.43 -9.03
N LYS A 36 5.84 0.47 -8.48
CA LYS A 36 5.15 0.61 -7.20
C LYS A 36 6.13 0.83 -6.04
N THR A 37 7.30 0.20 -6.09
CA THR A 37 8.36 0.40 -5.10
C THR A 37 8.92 1.82 -5.16
N GLU A 38 9.17 2.36 -6.36
CA GLU A 38 9.66 3.73 -6.51
C GLU A 38 8.58 4.77 -6.14
N GLU A 39 7.32 4.53 -6.50
CA GLU A 39 6.17 5.34 -6.05
C GLU A 39 6.07 5.37 -4.52
N ALA A 40 6.18 4.21 -3.87
CA ALA A 40 6.13 4.10 -2.41
C ALA A 40 7.28 4.84 -1.73
N LYS A 41 8.50 4.76 -2.29
CA LYS A 41 9.66 5.49 -1.81
C LYS A 41 9.48 7.00 -1.91
N LEU A 42 9.00 7.49 -3.06
CA LEU A 42 8.70 8.91 -3.24
C LEU A 42 7.62 9.41 -2.28
N ALA A 43 6.55 8.63 -2.08
CA ALA A 43 5.49 8.96 -1.13
C ALA A 43 5.99 9.04 0.31
N LEU A 44 6.91 8.14 0.70
CA LEU A 44 7.54 8.17 2.02
C LEU A 44 8.41 9.42 2.21
N GLU A 45 9.23 9.77 1.21
CA GLU A 45 10.05 10.99 1.25
C GLU A 45 9.17 12.24 1.38
N MET A 46 8.08 12.32 0.61
CA MET A 46 7.12 13.42 0.69
C MET A 46 6.46 13.49 2.07
N THR A 47 6.12 12.35 2.66
CA THR A 47 5.55 12.28 4.01
C THR A 47 6.51 12.82 5.07
N VAL A 48 7.81 12.49 4.96
CA VAL A 48 8.83 13.04 5.86
C VAL A 48 8.95 14.55 5.70
N GLN A 49 8.91 15.07 4.47
CA GLN A 49 8.93 16.52 4.23
C GLN A 49 7.71 17.22 4.83
N ILE A 50 6.51 16.65 4.67
CA ILE A 50 5.28 17.17 5.29
C ILE A 50 5.43 17.17 6.82
N ARG A 51 5.88 16.06 7.41
CA ARG A 51 6.13 15.97 8.86
C ARG A 51 7.07 17.07 9.33
N ASN A 52 8.18 17.28 8.61
CA ASN A 52 9.16 18.32 8.96
C ASN A 52 8.54 19.72 8.88
N LYS A 53 7.78 20.03 7.81
CA LYS A 53 7.08 21.32 7.69
C LYS A 53 6.04 21.54 8.78
N VAL A 54 5.32 20.50 9.19
CA VAL A 54 4.35 20.59 10.30
C VAL A 54 5.06 20.89 11.62
N VAL A 55 6.20 20.25 11.88
CA VAL A 55 7.02 20.53 13.07
C VAL A 55 7.59 21.94 13.03
N GLU A 56 8.10 22.39 11.88
CA GLU A 56 8.60 23.77 11.68
C GLU A 56 7.48 24.79 11.91
N ALA A 57 6.31 24.59 11.32
CA ALA A 57 5.15 25.46 11.52
C ALA A 57 4.70 25.51 12.99
N TYR A 58 4.73 24.37 13.69
CA TYR A 58 4.45 24.32 15.12
C TYR A 58 5.48 25.11 15.94
N GLN A 59 6.77 24.96 15.62
CA GLN A 59 7.84 25.73 16.27
C GLN A 59 7.72 27.24 15.99
N GLU A 60 7.33 27.63 14.79
CA GLU A 60 7.12 29.02 14.40
C GLU A 60 5.96 29.64 15.19
N ILE A 61 4.84 28.93 15.32
CA ILE A 61 3.69 29.35 16.15
C ILE A 61 4.11 29.54 17.62
N MET A 62 4.90 28.62 18.19
CA MET A 62 5.38 28.76 19.57
C MET A 62 6.30 29.98 19.75
N LYS A 63 7.16 30.27 18.76
CA LYS A 63 8.04 31.45 18.80
C LYS A 63 7.29 32.78 18.71
N MET A 64 6.11 32.80 18.09
CA MET A 64 5.27 34.00 18.01
C MET A 64 4.53 34.33 19.32
N GLN A 65 4.40 33.37 20.25
CA GLN A 65 3.63 33.55 21.50
C GLN A 65 4.47 33.97 22.71
N ILE A 66 5.80 34.16 22.56
CA ILE A 66 6.69 34.71 23.60
C ILE A 66 6.95 36.18 23.34
#